data_AF-A0A8S9TUA2-F1
#
_entry.id   AF-A0A8S9TUA2-F1
#
_cell.length_a   1.000
_cell.length_b   1.000
_cell.length_c   1.000
_cell.angle_alpha   90.00
_cell.angle_beta   90.00
_cell.angle_gamma   90.00
#
_symmetry.space_group_name_H-M   'P 1'
#
loop_
_entity.id
_entity.type
_entity.pdbx_description
1 polymer ?
#
loop_
_entity_poly.entity_id
_entity_poly.type
_entity_poly.pdbx_seq_one_letter_code
_entity_poly.pdbx_strand_id
1 'polypeptide(L)'
;MRSETTTTANARQQGRGGETRSMASVPVTSTAILPSWITDISQAKLVQGRKERREYEDAIAARCAISGEDIAKAMMTVKSSFDHQLLKMMCKYDWIHTT
;
A
#
# COMPACT_ATOMS: atom_id res chain seq x y z
N MET A 1 65.13 31.79 -33.43
CA MET A 1 64.12 30.75 -33.71
C MET A 1 62.74 31.38 -33.52
N ARG A 2 61.89 31.21 -34.53
CA ARG A 2 60.45 31.52 -34.68
C ARG A 2 59.71 32.30 -33.59
N SER A 3 59.27 33.49 -34.00
CA SER A 3 57.97 34.08 -33.65
C SER A 3 56.82 33.17 -34.08
N GLU A 4 55.69 33.21 -33.37
CA GLU A 4 54.32 33.20 -33.94
C GLU A 4 53.29 33.44 -32.84
N THR A 5 52.75 34.66 -32.83
CA THR A 5 51.46 35.04 -32.27
C THR A 5 50.33 34.35 -33.02
N THR A 6 49.32 33.84 -32.33
CA THR A 6 48.03 33.50 -32.96
C THR A 6 46.90 34.08 -32.13
N THR A 7 46.38 35.21 -32.63
CA THR A 7 45.03 35.68 -32.37
C THR A 7 44.09 34.90 -33.28
N THR A 8 43.06 34.27 -32.74
CA THR A 8 41.75 34.17 -33.41
C THR A 8 40.65 33.98 -32.37
N ALA A 9 39.79 35.00 -32.31
CA ALA A 9 38.50 34.93 -31.66
C ALA A 9 37.61 33.90 -32.35
N ASN A 10 36.78 33.17 -31.60
CA ASN A 10 35.41 32.97 -32.05
C ASN A 10 34.44 32.67 -30.90
N ALA A 11 33.32 33.38 -30.95
CA ALA A 11 32.18 33.26 -30.08
C ALA A 11 31.47 31.89 -30.26
N ARG A 12 30.96 31.33 -29.17
CA ARG A 12 29.53 30.98 -29.06
C ARG A 12 29.17 30.47 -27.66
N GLN A 13 28.37 31.31 -27.03
CA GLN A 13 27.47 31.01 -25.94
C GLN A 13 26.52 29.86 -26.34
N GLN A 14 26.57 28.73 -25.62
CA GLN A 14 25.61 27.61 -25.62
C GLN A 14 26.09 26.61 -24.54
N GLY A 15 25.30 26.07 -23.62
CA GLY A 15 23.89 26.18 -23.38
C GLY A 15 23.63 25.98 -21.89
N ARG A 16 22.76 26.85 -21.39
CA ARG A 16 22.00 26.72 -20.15
C ARG A 16 21.09 25.50 -20.31
N GLY A 17 21.15 24.55 -19.38
CA GLY A 17 20.22 23.43 -19.37
C GLY A 17 20.81 22.17 -18.75
N GLY A 18 21.26 22.26 -17.50
CA GLY A 18 21.25 21.05 -16.68
C GLY A 18 19.79 20.71 -16.44
N GLU A 19 19.21 19.87 -17.30
CA GLU A 19 17.94 19.19 -17.03
C GLU A 19 18.16 18.34 -15.77
N THR A 20 17.96 18.99 -14.63
CA THR A 20 17.45 18.30 -13.45
C THR A 20 16.15 17.71 -13.94
N ARG A 21 16.20 16.45 -14.35
CA ARG A 21 15.03 15.61 -14.52
C ARG A 21 14.37 15.64 -13.15
N SER A 22 13.47 16.60 -12.96
CA SER A 22 12.61 16.69 -11.81
C SER A 22 11.93 15.35 -11.75
N MET A 23 12.47 14.46 -10.89
CA MET A 23 11.76 13.27 -10.48
C MET A 23 10.55 13.84 -9.78
N ALA A 24 9.46 14.00 -10.55
CA ALA A 24 8.19 14.40 -10.03
C ALA A 24 7.89 13.36 -8.94
N SER A 25 8.05 13.77 -7.69
CA SER A 25 7.72 12.95 -6.54
C SER A 25 6.21 12.84 -6.59
N VAL A 26 5.72 11.78 -7.23
CA VAL A 26 4.29 11.47 -7.20
C VAL A 26 3.98 11.24 -5.73
N PRO A 27 3.09 12.04 -5.11
CA PRO A 27 2.69 11.77 -3.74
C PRO A 27 2.06 10.38 -3.75
N VAL A 28 2.66 9.45 -3.00
CA VAL A 28 2.04 8.14 -2.74
C VAL A 28 0.81 8.44 -1.90
N THR A 29 -0.34 8.61 -2.54
CA THR A 29 -1.61 8.65 -1.85
C THR A 29 -1.82 7.27 -1.26
N SER A 30 -1.58 7.12 0.05
CA SER A 30 -1.84 5.89 0.78
C SER A 30 -3.34 5.57 0.70
N THR A 31 -3.73 4.70 -0.23
CA THR A 31 -5.03 4.06 -0.16
C THR A 31 -5.07 3.21 1.11
N ALA A 32 -6.13 3.35 1.89
CA ALA A 32 -6.32 2.53 3.08
C ALA A 32 -6.44 1.07 2.66
N ILE A 33 -5.52 0.22 3.13
CA ILE A 33 -5.63 -1.23 3.00
C ILE A 33 -6.71 -1.67 4.00
N LEU A 34 -7.83 -2.16 3.51
CA LEU A 34 -8.98 -2.59 4.30
C LEU A 34 -9.27 -4.08 4.03
N PRO A 35 -9.71 -4.84 5.06
CA PRO A 35 -10.13 -6.22 4.85
C PRO A 35 -11.44 -6.24 4.06
N SER A 36 -11.71 -7.37 3.39
CA SER A 36 -12.99 -7.58 2.74
C SER A 36 -14.14 -7.68 3.76
N TRP A 37 -15.31 -7.20 3.37
CA TRP A 37 -16.50 -7.20 4.22
C TRP A 37 -17.23 -8.55 4.11
N ILE A 38 -17.41 -9.24 5.24
CA ILE A 38 -18.08 -10.53 5.30
C ILE A 38 -19.58 -10.30 5.52
N THR A 39 -20.37 -10.57 4.48
CA THR A 39 -21.84 -10.37 4.46
C THR A 39 -22.65 -11.65 4.61
N ASP A 40 -22.01 -12.81 4.54
CA ASP A 40 -22.67 -14.12 4.57
C ASP A 40 -21.73 -15.16 5.20
N ILE A 41 -22.33 -16.16 5.87
CA ILE A 41 -21.69 -17.27 6.57
C ILE A 41 -21.79 -18.60 5.80
N SER A 42 -22.25 -18.57 4.55
CA SER A 42 -22.16 -19.74 3.67
C SER A 42 -20.72 -20.21 3.55
N GLN A 43 -20.54 -21.53 3.40
CA GLN A 43 -19.22 -22.15 3.38
C GLN A 43 -18.31 -21.56 2.30
N ALA A 44 -18.87 -21.27 1.11
CA ALA A 44 -18.13 -20.62 0.03
C ALA A 44 -17.61 -19.22 0.42
N LYS A 45 -18.46 -18.41 1.07
CA LYS A 45 -18.09 -17.05 1.50
C LYS A 45 -17.08 -17.04 2.63
N LEU A 46 -17.14 -18.00 3.55
CA LEU A 46 -16.14 -18.15 4.60
C LEU A 46 -14.78 -18.63 4.07
N VAL A 47 -14.77 -19.56 3.12
CA VAL A 47 -13.53 -20.01 2.45
C VAL A 47 -12.89 -18.85 1.69
N GLN A 48 -13.68 -18.09 0.95
CA GLN A 48 -13.22 -16.91 0.24
C GLN A 48 -12.69 -15.83 1.21
N GLY A 49 -13.45 -15.52 2.26
CA GLY A 49 -13.05 -14.54 3.28
C GLY A 49 -11.74 -14.92 3.99
N ARG A 50 -11.48 -16.21 4.21
CA ARG A 50 -10.20 -16.69 4.76
C ARG A 50 -9.03 -16.39 3.82
N LYS A 51 -9.22 -16.56 2.51
CA LYS A 51 -8.19 -16.25 1.50
C LYS A 51 -7.93 -14.74 1.44
N GLU A 52 -8.99 -13.95 1.29
CA GLU A 52 -8.90 -12.48 1.22
C GLU A 52 -8.29 -11.89 2.50
N ARG A 53 -8.56 -12.50 3.66
CA ARG A 53 -7.97 -12.07 4.92
C ARG A 53 -6.46 -12.26 4.94
N ARG A 54 -5.95 -13.35 4.37
CA ARG A 54 -4.50 -13.58 4.26
C ARG A 54 -3.84 -12.53 3.36
N GLU A 55 -4.45 -12.25 2.21
CA GLU A 55 -3.96 -11.22 1.29
C GLU A 55 -3.93 -9.82 1.95
N TYR A 56 -4.94 -9.51 2.76
CA TYR A 56 -4.97 -8.29 3.58
C TYR A 56 -3.83 -8.23 4.60
N GLU A 57 -3.57 -9.32 5.32
CA GLU A 57 -2.51 -9.41 6.32
C GLU A 57 -1.12 -9.24 5.69
N ASP A 58 -0.89 -9.88 4.54
CA ASP A 58 0.35 -9.76 3.77
C ASP A 58 0.56 -8.31 3.28
N ALA A 59 -0.50 -7.66 2.80
CA ALA A 59 -0.45 -6.27 2.34
C ALA A 59 -0.17 -5.28 3.48
N ILE A 60 -0.79 -5.47 4.66
CA ILE A 60 -0.52 -4.66 5.85
C ILE A 60 0.92 -4.89 6.32
N ALA A 61 1.39 -6.13 6.39
CA ALA A 61 2.76 -6.44 6.79
C ALA A 61 3.79 -5.79 5.86
N ALA A 62 3.57 -5.85 4.54
CA ALA A 62 4.43 -5.20 3.56
C ALA A 62 4.44 -3.67 3.73
N ARG A 63 3.28 -3.04 3.97
CA ARG A 63 3.19 -1.60 4.23
C ARG A 63 3.92 -1.21 5.52
N CYS A 64 3.69 -1.95 6.60
CA CYS A 64 4.31 -1.69 7.89
C CYS A 64 5.83 -1.89 7.86
N ALA A 65 6.34 -2.84 7.06
CA ALA A 65 7.77 -3.01 6.86
C ALA A 65 8.43 -1.76 6.21
N ILE A 66 7.68 -1.02 5.38
CA ILE A 66 8.15 0.21 4.73
C ILE A 66 8.00 1.42 5.65
N SER A 67 6.87 1.54 6.36
CA SER A 67 6.57 2.70 7.21
C SER A 67 7.18 2.63 8.61
N GLY A 68 7.56 1.43 9.08
CA GLY A 68 7.96 1.19 10.47
C GLY A 68 6.79 1.18 11.46
N GLU A 69 5.54 1.17 10.97
CA GLU A 69 4.34 1.09 11.82
C GLU A 69 4.22 -0.26 12.53
N ASP A 70 3.63 -0.24 13.73
CA ASP A 70 3.24 -1.45 14.44
C ASP A 70 2.10 -2.17 13.70
N ILE A 71 2.38 -3.38 13.21
CA ILE A 71 1.44 -4.23 12.49
C ILE A 71 0.16 -4.44 13.31
N ALA A 72 0.27 -4.67 14.63
CA ALA A 72 -0.89 -4.94 15.47
C ALA A 72 -1.83 -3.72 15.55
N LYS A 73 -1.29 -2.50 15.45
CA LYS A 73 -2.07 -1.25 15.41
C LYS A 73 -2.62 -0.95 14.02
N ALA A 74 -1.93 -1.39 12.97
CA ALA A 74 -2.34 -1.21 11.59
C ALA A 74 -3.43 -2.21 11.15
N MET A 75 -3.52 -3.37 11.81
CA MET A 75 -4.48 -4.43 11.49
C MET A 75 -5.88 -4.16 12.07
N MET A 76 -6.90 -4.39 11.25
CA MET A 76 -8.29 -4.45 11.70
C MET A 76 -8.61 -5.84 12.26
N THR A 77 -9.40 -5.89 13.33
CA THR A 77 -9.83 -7.17 13.92
C THR A 77 -10.74 -7.96 12.98
N VAL A 78 -10.77 -9.28 13.13
CA VAL A 78 -11.73 -10.14 12.40
C VAL A 78 -13.16 -9.71 12.69
N LYS A 79 -13.48 -9.35 13.94
CA LYS A 79 -14.80 -8.86 14.36
C LYS A 79 -15.26 -7.64 13.56
N SER A 80 -14.36 -6.69 13.28
CA SER A 80 -14.67 -5.48 12.51
C SER A 80 -14.84 -5.71 11.01
N SER A 81 -14.53 -6.90 10.51
CA SER A 81 -14.69 -7.26 9.09
C SER A 81 -16.06 -7.89 8.79
N PHE A 82 -16.89 -8.15 9.81
CA PHE A 82 -18.22 -8.70 9.62
C PHE A 82 -19.26 -7.60 9.52
N ASP A 83 -20.29 -7.85 8.71
CA ASP A 83 -21.54 -7.09 8.80
C ASP A 83 -22.08 -7.12 10.24
N HIS A 84 -22.46 -5.95 10.75
CA HIS A 84 -22.88 -5.79 12.14
C HIS A 84 -24.17 -6.55 12.46
N GLN A 85 -25.12 -6.63 11.52
CA GLN A 85 -26.37 -7.36 11.73
C GLN A 85 -26.12 -8.86 11.70
N LEU A 86 -25.32 -9.34 10.74
CA LEU A 86 -24.88 -10.73 10.65
C LEU A 86 -24.16 -11.17 11.92
N LEU A 87 -23.17 -10.39 12.38
CA LEU A 87 -22.43 -10.70 13.59
C LEU A 87 -23.34 -10.73 14.81
N LYS A 88 -24.26 -9.77 14.94
CA LYS A 88 -25.25 -9.74 16.02
C LYS A 88 -26.17 -10.97 15.99
N MET A 89 -26.55 -11.42 14.80
CA MET A 89 -27.34 -12.62 14.62
C MET A 89 -26.56 -13.87 15.07
N MET A 90 -25.31 -14.02 14.61
CA MET A 90 -24.43 -15.12 15.01
C MET A 90 -24.21 -15.19 16.52
N CYS A 91 -23.96 -14.05 17.18
CA CYS A 91 -23.74 -14.00 18.63
C CYS A 91 -24.97 -14.41 19.46
N LYS A 92 -26.18 -14.47 18.88
CA LYS A 92 -27.38 -14.94 19.57
C LYS A 92 -27.55 -16.45 19.51
N TYR A 93 -26.87 -17.12 18.57
CA TYR A 93 -26.91 -18.57 18.48
C TYR A 93 -25.87 -19.12 19.45
N ASP A 94 -26.35 -19.67 20.58
CA ASP A 94 -25.53 -20.60 21.35
C ASP A 94 -25.30 -21.82 20.46
N TRP A 95 -24.07 -21.96 19.97
CA TRP A 95 -23.64 -23.18 19.34
C TRP A 95 -23.61 -24.24 20.43
N ILE A 96 -24.66 -25.05 20.48
CA ILE A 96 -24.80 -26.13 21.45
C ILE A 96 -23.55 -27.01 21.33
N HIS A 97 -22.78 -27.10 22.42
CA HIS A 97 -21.74 -28.12 22.58
C HIS A 97 -22.44 -29.47 22.74
N THR A 98 -22.70 -30.16 21.63
CA THR A 98 -22.97 -31.60 21.68
C THR A 98 -21.67 -32.29 22.11
N THR A 99 -21.59 -32.62 23.39
CA THR A 99 -20.53 -33.42 24.02
C THR A 99 -20.93 -34.88 23.99
#